data_AF-A0A3D4Q3P8-F1
#
_entry.id   AF-A0A3D4Q3P8-F1
#
_cell.length_a   1.000
_cell.length_b   1.000
_cell.length_c   1.000
_cell.angle_alpha   90.00
_cell.angle_beta   90.00
_cell.angle_gamma   90.00
#
_symmetry.space_group_name_H-M   'P 1'
#
loop_
_entity.id
_entity.type
_entity.pdbx_description
1 polymer ?
#
loop_
_entity_poly.entity_id
_entity_poly.type
_entity_poly.pdbx_seq_one_letter_code
_entity_poly.pdbx_strand_id
1 'polypeptide(L)' 'MADISIGTLMMAIQAVNKEVFRLEALLQAGDLDDEADVQELLFSYEETADELKALYIEKQKFAVNYPDYDSL' A
#
# COMPACT_ATOMS: atom_id res chain seq x y z
N MET A 1 2.93 0.50 20.81
CA MET A 1 2.47 0.75 19.43
C MET A 1 1.06 1.29 19.50
N ALA A 2 0.72 2.31 18.71
CA ALA A 2 -0.64 2.81 18.64
C ALA A 2 -1.55 1.71 18.04
N ASP A 3 -2.72 1.49 18.64
CA ASP A 3 -3.70 0.57 18.07
C ASP A 3 -4.38 1.25 16.88
N ILE A 4 -4.02 0.84 15.67
CA ILE A 4 -4.57 1.37 14.43
C ILE A 4 -5.90 0.66 14.16
N SER A 5 -6.96 1.44 13.93
CA SER A 5 -8.27 0.88 13.58
C SER A 5 -8.22 0.19 12.21
N ILE A 6 -8.98 -0.89 12.02
CA ILE A 6 -9.01 -1.59 10.72
C ILE A 6 -9.52 -0.69 9.58
N GLY A 7 -10.39 0.28 9.86
CA GLY A 7 -10.78 1.31 8.88
C GLY A 7 -9.64 2.24 8.49
N THR A 8 -8.80 2.65 9.44
CA THR A 8 -7.57 3.41 9.15
C THR A 8 -6.61 2.61 8.30
N LEU A 9 -6.47 1.31 8.59
CA LEU A 9 -5.61 0.40 7.87
C LEU A 9 -6.07 0.20 6.42
N MET A 10 -7.38 0.03 6.21
CA MET A 10 -8.00 -0.02 4.87
C MET A 10 -7.68 1.23 4.05
N MET A 11 -7.87 2.41 4.65
CA MET A 11 -7.57 3.69 3.98
C MET A 11 -6.08 3.84 3.65
N ALA A 12 -5.19 3.38 4.54
CA ALA A 12 -3.76 3.38 4.31
C ALA A 12 -3.37 2.47 3.15
N ILE A 13 -3.92 1.24 3.08
CA ILE A 13 -3.69 0.29 1.99
C ILE A 13 -4.09 0.90 0.65
N GLN A 14 -5.29 1.47 0.55
CA GLN A 14 -5.76 2.09 -0.70
C GLN A 14 -4.89 3.26 -1.14
N ALA A 15 -4.41 4.07 -0.18
CA ALA A 15 -3.51 5.19 -0.48
C ALA A 15 -2.14 4.70 -0.98
N VAL A 16 -1.57 3.69 -0.32
CA VAL A 16 -0.29 3.07 -0.70
C VAL A 16 -0.39 2.42 -2.07
N ASN A 17 -1.43 1.61 -2.33
CA ASN A 17 -1.63 0.96 -3.63
C ASN A 17 -1.78 1.99 -4.77
N LYS A 18 -2.49 3.10 -4.52
CA LYS A 18 -2.62 4.18 -5.49
C LYS A 18 -1.27 4.83 -5.81
N GLU A 19 -0.41 4.97 -4.81
CA GLU A 19 0.90 5.58 -4.98
C GLU A 19 1.88 4.63 -5.68
N VAL A 20 1.86 3.34 -5.38
CA VAL A 20 2.55 2.28 -6.14
C VAL A 20 2.20 2.40 -7.62
N PHE A 21 0.90 2.39 -7.95
CA PHE A 21 0.44 2.52 -9.34
C PHE A 21 0.93 3.81 -10.01
N ARG A 22 0.95 4.93 -9.26
CA ARG A 22 1.45 6.23 -9.76
C ARG A 22 2.93 6.16 -10.08
N LEU A 23 3.73 5.56 -9.21
CA LEU A 23 5.19 5.43 -9.37
C LEU A 23 5.53 4.47 -10.52
N GLU A 24 4.82 3.34 -10.64
CA GLU A 24 4.96 2.42 -11.78
C GLU A 24 4.64 3.12 -13.11
N ALA A 25 3.55 3.88 -13.17
CA ALA A 25 3.16 4.62 -14.36
C ALA A 25 4.20 5.70 -14.73
N LEU A 26 4.81 6.34 -13.73
CA LEU A 26 5.89 7.29 -13.93
C LEU A 26 7.12 6.61 -14.55
N LEU A 27 7.56 5.48 -14.00
CA LEU A 27 8.70 4.72 -14.53
C LEU A 27 8.45 4.24 -15.96
N GLN A 28 7.22 3.81 -16.26
CA GLN A 28 6.83 3.37 -17.61
C GLN A 28 6.80 4.51 -18.64
N ALA A 29 6.61 5.76 -18.21
CA ALA A 29 6.58 6.92 -19.11
C ALA A 29 7.98 7.27 -19.66
N GLY A 30 9.05 6.84 -19.00
CA GLY A 30 10.41 6.83 -19.54
C GLY A 30 11.11 8.20 -19.70
N ASP A 31 10.57 9.26 -19.10
CA ASP A 31 11.14 10.63 -19.14
C ASP A 31 11.32 11.17 -17.71
N LEU A 32 12.13 10.46 -16.93
CA LEU A 32 12.45 10.79 -15.54
C LEU A 32 13.96 10.98 -15.40
N ASP A 33 14.37 12.19 -15.06
CA ASP A 33 15.76 12.47 -14.69
C ASP A 33 16.17 11.71 -13.41
N ASP A 34 15.20 11.41 -12.54
CA ASP A 34 15.38 10.80 -11.21
C ASP A 34 14.88 9.34 -11.13
N GLU A 35 15.04 8.56 -12.20
CA GLU A 35 14.50 7.18 -12.29
C GLU A 35 14.92 6.29 -11.11
N ALA A 36 16.19 6.36 -10.68
CA ALA A 36 16.72 5.55 -9.59
C ALA A 36 16.04 5.87 -8.25
N ASP A 37 15.80 7.15 -7.97
CA ASP A 37 15.14 7.60 -6.74
C ASP A 37 13.66 7.18 -6.73
N VAL A 38 13.00 7.22 -7.89
CA VAL A 38 11.62 6.75 -8.07
C VAL A 38 11.52 5.23 -7.87
N GLN A 39 12.50 4.46 -8.36
CA GLN A 39 12.56 3.02 -8.12
C GLN A 39 12.77 2.69 -6.63
N GLU A 40 13.68 3.37 -5.95
CA GLU A 40 13.90 3.18 -4.50
C GLU A 40 12.64 3.51 -3.69
N LEU A 41 11.95 4.59 -4.06
CA LEU A 41 10.69 4.95 -3.45
C LEU A 41 9.62 3.88 -3.69
N LEU A 42 9.50 3.37 -4.92
CA LEU A 42 8.57 2.30 -5.26
C LEU A 42 8.79 1.06 -4.39
N PHE A 43 10.05 0.60 -4.25
CA PHE A 43 10.38 -0.54 -3.40
C PHE A 43 9.95 -0.32 -1.94
N SER A 44 10.13 0.89 -1.41
CA SER A 44 9.70 1.23 -0.05
C SER A 44 8.18 1.18 0.12
N TYR A 45 7.43 1.58 -0.92
CA TYR A 45 5.96 1.50 -0.93
C TYR A 45 5.46 0.05 -1.04
N GLU A 46 6.13 -0.79 -1.83
CA GLU A 46 5.81 -2.22 -1.94
C GLU A 46 6.02 -2.96 -0.62
N GLU A 47 7.16 -2.73 0.05
CA GLU A 47 7.41 -3.29 1.38
C GLU A 47 6.35 -2.84 2.40
N THR A 48 5.99 -1.55 2.37
CA THR A 48 4.92 -1.02 3.22
C THR A 48 3.56 -1.67 2.91
N ALA A 49 3.26 -1.92 1.62
CA ALA A 49 2.02 -2.58 1.23
C ALA A 49 1.92 -4.00 1.81
N ASP A 50 3.01 -4.75 1.79
CA ASP A 50 3.10 -6.09 2.37
C ASP A 50 2.91 -6.09 3.89
N GLU A 51 3.51 -5.13 4.59
CA GLU A 51 3.31 -4.96 6.03
C GLU A 51 1.84 -4.63 6.39
N LEU A 52 1.24 -3.69 5.65
CA LEU A 52 -0.15 -3.30 5.86
C LEU A 52 -1.12 -4.44 5.55
N LYS A 53 -0.84 -5.22 4.50
CA LYS A 53 -1.59 -6.43 4.15
C LYS A 53 -1.58 -7.44 5.28
N ALA A 54 -0.40 -7.75 5.83
CA ALA A 54 -0.27 -8.71 6.93
C ALA A 54 -1.09 -8.28 8.14
N LEU A 55 -1.00 -7.00 8.52
CA LEU A 55 -1.75 -6.44 9.65
C LEU A 55 -3.26 -6.42 9.38
N TYR A 56 -3.69 -6.17 8.14
CA TYR A 56 -5.10 -6.13 7.78
C TYR A 56 -5.72 -7.51 7.88
N ILE A 57 -5.06 -8.52 7.32
CA ILE A 57 -5.48 -9.92 7.40
C ILE A 57 -5.56 -10.38 8.87
N GLU A 58 -4.64 -9.94 9.73
CA GLU A 58 -4.69 -10.24 11.16
C GLU A 58 -5.92 -9.61 11.84
N LYS A 59 -6.15 -8.31 11.62
CA LYS A 59 -7.27 -7.58 12.23
C LYS A 59 -8.63 -7.97 11.65
N GLN A 60 -8.70 -8.33 10.38
CA GLN A 60 -9.94 -8.74 9.69
C GLN A 60 -10.56 -9.98 10.33
N LYS A 61 -9.75 -10.91 10.86
CA LYS A 61 -10.23 -12.10 11.60
C LYS A 61 -11.17 -11.77 12.76
N PHE A 62 -11.04 -10.56 13.31
CA PHE A 62 -11.80 -10.10 14.47
C PHE A 62 -12.78 -8.96 14.12
N ALA A 63 -12.84 -8.53 12.86
CA ALA A 63 -13.67 -7.44 12.40
C ALA A 63 -14.79 -7.94 11.48
N VAL A 64 -16.03 -7.51 11.74
CA VAL A 64 -17.20 -7.90 10.94
C VAL A 64 -17.46 -6.81 9.89
N ASN A 65 -17.89 -7.22 8.68
CA ASN A 65 -18.26 -6.34 7.55
C ASN A 65 -17.11 -5.57 6.89
N TYR A 66 -15.87 -6.03 7.00
CA TYR A 66 -14.74 -5.50 6.24
C TYR A 66 -14.46 -6.36 5.00
N PRO A 67 -14.18 -5.75 3.83
CA PRO A 67 -13.94 -6.48 2.59
C PRO A 67 -12.65 -7.32 2.69
N ASP A 68 -12.55 -8.36 1.86
CA ASP A 68 -11.30 -9.10 1.70
C ASP A 68 -10.20 -8.21 1.13
N TYR A 69 -8.94 -8.49 1.49
CA TYR A 69 -7.80 -7.71 1.04
C TYR A 69 -7.75 -7.55 -0.48
N ASP A 70 -8.07 -8.62 -1.23
CA ASP A 70 -8.05 -8.60 -2.70
C ASP A 70 -9.15 -7.71 -3.32
N SER A 71 -10.08 -7.20 -2.50
CA SER A 71 -11.13 -6.26 -2.91
C SER A 71 -10.83 -4.80 -2.53
N LEU A 72 -9.67 -4.53 -1.92
CA LEU A 72 -9.19 -3.19 -1.56
C LEU A 72 -8.43 -2.52 -2.69
#